data_AF-A0A835H8T8-F1
#
_entry.id   AF-A0A835H8T8-F1
#
_cell.length_a   1.000
_cell.length_b   1.000
_cell.length_c   1.000
_cell.angle_alpha   90.00
_cell.angle_beta   90.00
_cell.angle_gamma   90.00
#
_symmetry.space_group_name_H-M   'P 1'
#
loop_
_entity.id
_entity.type
_entity.pdbx_description
1 polymer ?
#
loop_
_entity_poly.entity_id
_entity_poly.type
_entity_poly.pdbx_seq_one_letter_code
_entity_poly.pdbx_strand_id
1 'polypeptide(L)'
;MKREKLAVGPTFEVDLSDAKVGEVCLRFAPEPSGYLHIGHSKAALLNKYFADRYKGQLIIRFDDTNPSKEKTEFVDNILKDIKTLGKAYVDDTPQEQMQKERIDGIESKCTNNSPENNMKLWKEMIAGSERGSKYKVYPTYDFACPFVDATEGITHALCSSEYADRNAQYCRILEDMGLQKVQIYEFSRLNMVYTLLSKRKLGWFVENGKVDGWDDPRFPTVRGTRNSKGLVQRRQPTQRIWLDYADASAISVGEEITLMDWGNALITEIGKDNHGNVTQLTGVLHLEGSVKTTKVKLTWLPETEDLINLSLLDFGYLIAKKKLDEGEDFIDVLNPRTKKETLALGDSNMRNLQRGEILQLERKGYFICDVPYSRSSKPIVLLSIPDGRQQTSLLKCV
;
A
#
# COMPACT_ATOMS: atom_id res chain seq x y z
N MET A 1 12.27 -34.02 24.21
CA MET A 1 12.53 -32.65 24.72
C MET A 1 11.22 -31.98 25.03
N LYS A 2 10.99 -31.64 26.31
CA LYS A 2 9.86 -30.83 26.76
C LYS A 2 10.03 -29.42 26.17
N ARG A 3 9.01 -28.88 25.51
CA ARG A 3 8.98 -27.46 25.14
C ARG A 3 8.82 -26.66 26.44
N GLU A 4 9.91 -26.04 26.90
CA GLU A 4 9.85 -25.05 27.96
C GLU A 4 8.96 -23.89 27.50
N LYS A 5 7.95 -23.56 28.31
CA LYS A 5 7.12 -22.37 28.11
C LYS A 5 8.02 -21.16 28.34
N LEU A 6 8.27 -20.40 27.28
CA LEU A 6 8.79 -19.03 27.38
C LEU A 6 7.90 -18.24 28.35
N ALA A 7 8.52 -17.58 29.31
CA ALA A 7 7.85 -16.70 30.25
C ALA A 7 7.08 -15.62 29.49
N VAL A 8 5.78 -15.51 29.77
CA VAL A 8 4.90 -14.48 29.22
C VAL A 8 5.32 -13.15 29.83
N GLY A 9 6.03 -12.33 29.06
CA GLY A 9 6.22 -10.91 29.37
C GLY A 9 4.86 -10.18 29.38
N PRO A 10 4.79 -8.93 29.88
CA PRO A 10 3.54 -8.19 29.92
C PRO A 10 2.89 -8.16 28.54
N THR A 11 1.68 -8.72 28.43
CA THR A 11 0.85 -8.67 27.24
C THR A 11 0.37 -7.23 27.06
N PHE A 12 1.02 -6.50 26.16
CA PHE A 12 0.53 -5.23 25.62
C PHE A 12 -0.64 -5.47 24.64
N GLU A 13 -1.61 -6.31 25.01
CA GLU A 13 -2.82 -6.47 24.19
C GLU A 13 -3.66 -5.21 24.34
N VAL A 14 -3.68 -4.40 23.27
CA VAL A 14 -4.61 -3.28 23.13
C VAL A 14 -5.98 -3.86 22.83
N ASP A 15 -6.94 -3.64 23.73
CA ASP A 15 -8.30 -4.14 23.60
C ASP A 15 -9.33 -3.01 23.61
N LEU A 16 -10.54 -3.30 23.14
CA LEU A 16 -11.66 -2.36 23.21
C LEU A 16 -12.27 -2.43 24.63
N SER A 17 -12.18 -1.36 25.40
CA SER A 17 -12.75 -1.31 26.75
C SER A 17 -14.27 -1.46 26.70
N ASP A 18 -14.81 -2.29 27.59
CA ASP A 18 -16.24 -2.60 27.72
C ASP A 18 -16.89 -3.30 26.51
N ALA A 19 -16.09 -3.78 25.55
CA ALA A 19 -16.59 -4.50 24.39
C ALA A 19 -17.09 -5.90 24.75
N LYS A 20 -18.30 -6.25 24.29
CA LYS A 20 -18.88 -7.58 24.45
C LYS A 20 -18.86 -8.36 23.14
N VAL A 21 -18.54 -9.65 23.24
CA VAL A 21 -18.53 -10.55 22.09
C VAL A 21 -19.93 -10.62 21.46
N GLY A 22 -20.03 -10.39 20.16
CA GLY A 22 -21.28 -10.37 19.39
C GLY A 22 -21.97 -9.00 19.32
N GLU A 23 -21.55 -8.03 20.13
CA GLU A 23 -22.19 -6.70 20.20
C GLU A 23 -21.33 -5.60 19.56
N VAL A 24 -20.08 -5.88 19.20
CA VAL A 24 -19.19 -4.90 18.58
C VAL A 24 -19.59 -4.64 17.13
N CYS A 25 -19.85 -3.39 16.79
CA CYS A 25 -19.96 -2.89 15.42
C CYS A 25 -18.91 -1.79 15.16
N LEU A 26 -18.15 -1.96 14.08
CA LEU A 26 -17.01 -1.13 13.65
C LEU A 26 -17.21 -0.69 12.19
N ARG A 27 -16.46 0.32 11.73
CA ARG A 27 -16.50 0.75 10.32
C ARG A 27 -15.16 1.15 9.73
N PHE A 28 -14.98 0.80 8.46
CA PHE A 28 -13.96 1.38 7.58
C PHE A 28 -14.62 2.35 6.61
N ALA A 29 -14.38 3.65 6.81
CA ALA A 29 -15.05 4.74 6.10
C ALA A 29 -14.08 5.62 5.29
N PRO A 30 -13.53 5.15 4.14
CA PRO A 30 -12.68 5.99 3.30
C PRO A 30 -13.51 7.01 2.49
N GLU A 31 -12.98 8.24 2.34
CA GLU A 31 -13.50 9.20 1.36
C GLU A 31 -13.20 8.67 -0.07
N PRO A 32 -14.18 8.67 -1.00
CA PRO A 32 -14.02 8.23 -2.39
C PRO A 32 -13.24 9.24 -3.26
N SER A 33 -12.16 9.82 -2.72
CA SER A 33 -11.36 10.87 -3.35
C SER A 33 -10.09 10.37 -4.07
N GLY A 34 -9.89 9.06 -4.15
CA GLY A 34 -8.72 8.43 -4.77
C GLY A 34 -8.46 7.01 -4.24
N TYR A 35 -7.56 6.26 -4.90
CA TYR A 35 -7.27 4.85 -4.56
C TYR A 35 -6.74 4.65 -3.13
N LEU A 36 -7.07 3.50 -2.55
CA LEU A 36 -6.55 3.09 -1.24
C LEU A 36 -5.05 2.75 -1.32
N HIS A 37 -4.27 3.44 -0.51
CA HIS A 37 -2.86 3.14 -0.25
C HIS A 37 -2.67 2.29 1.01
N ILE A 38 -1.45 1.78 1.24
CA ILE A 38 -1.07 0.92 2.37
C ILE A 38 -1.43 1.47 3.76
N GLY A 39 -1.41 2.80 3.95
CA GLY A 39 -1.93 3.44 5.16
C GLY A 39 -3.41 3.13 5.46
N HIS A 40 -4.25 2.99 4.44
CA HIS A 40 -5.64 2.56 4.60
C HIS A 40 -5.74 1.07 4.96
N SER A 41 -4.80 0.23 4.50
CA SER A 41 -4.75 -1.18 4.90
C SER A 41 -4.61 -1.34 6.41
N LYS A 42 -3.83 -0.47 7.09
CA LYS A 42 -3.76 -0.46 8.56
C LYS A 42 -5.14 -0.22 9.18
N ALA A 43 -5.86 0.81 8.72
CA ALA A 43 -7.18 1.15 9.23
C ALA A 43 -8.21 0.03 8.96
N ALA A 44 -8.23 -0.52 7.74
CA ALA A 44 -9.13 -1.60 7.36
C ALA A 44 -8.84 -2.90 8.12
N LEU A 45 -7.56 -3.29 8.25
CA LEU A 45 -7.15 -4.48 8.99
C LEU A 45 -7.40 -4.35 10.49
N LEU A 46 -7.23 -3.16 11.08
CA LEU A 46 -7.50 -2.93 12.49
C LEU A 46 -8.99 -3.06 12.80
N ASN A 47 -9.83 -2.43 11.98
CA ASN A 47 -11.29 -2.57 12.10
C ASN A 47 -11.72 -4.04 11.91
N LYS A 48 -11.15 -4.74 10.92
CA LYS A 48 -11.42 -6.17 10.72
C LYS A 48 -10.95 -7.03 11.89
N TYR A 49 -9.75 -6.78 12.41
CA TYR A 49 -9.18 -7.53 13.53
C TYR A 49 -10.10 -7.48 14.75
N PHE A 50 -10.59 -6.30 15.13
CA PHE A 50 -11.49 -6.19 16.28
C PHE A 50 -12.88 -6.75 16.00
N ALA A 51 -13.40 -6.60 14.78
CA ALA A 51 -14.66 -7.26 14.41
C ALA A 51 -14.53 -8.79 14.52
N ASP A 52 -13.45 -9.38 14.02
CA ASP A 52 -13.21 -10.82 14.10
C ASP A 52 -12.97 -11.27 15.56
N ARG A 53 -12.15 -10.55 16.33
CA ARG A 53 -11.83 -10.85 17.75
C ARG A 53 -13.09 -10.88 18.62
N TYR A 54 -13.98 -9.91 18.41
CA TYR A 54 -15.22 -9.78 19.17
C TYR A 54 -16.42 -10.46 18.51
N LYS A 55 -16.25 -11.19 17.41
CA LYS A 55 -17.37 -11.77 16.62
C LYS A 55 -18.45 -10.73 16.29
N GLY A 56 -17.99 -9.51 16.06
CA GLY A 56 -18.79 -8.34 15.76
C GLY A 56 -19.00 -8.12 14.26
N GLN A 57 -19.45 -6.94 13.91
CA GLN A 57 -19.71 -6.50 12.54
C GLN A 57 -18.69 -5.46 12.09
N LEU A 58 -18.34 -5.51 10.81
CA LEU A 58 -17.56 -4.50 10.12
C LEU A 58 -18.39 -3.92 8.97
N ILE A 59 -18.73 -2.64 9.06
CA ILE A 59 -19.38 -1.89 8.00
C ILE A 59 -18.30 -1.25 7.11
N ILE A 60 -18.51 -1.31 5.80
CA ILE A 60 -17.70 -0.59 4.80
C ILE A 60 -18.59 0.49 4.21
N ARG A 61 -18.23 1.75 4.45
CA ARG A 61 -19.01 2.93 4.04
C ARG A 61 -18.12 3.86 3.24
N PHE A 62 -18.63 4.53 2.21
CA PHE A 62 -17.92 5.65 1.61
C PHE A 62 -18.35 6.93 2.31
N ASP A 63 -17.38 7.75 2.71
CA ASP A 63 -17.66 9.05 3.32
C ASP A 63 -17.75 10.10 2.22
N ASP A 64 -18.95 10.28 1.68
CA ASP A 64 -19.27 11.01 0.45
C ASP A 64 -19.92 12.37 0.71
N THR A 65 -19.69 12.97 1.88
CA THR A 65 -20.27 14.27 2.28
C THR A 65 -19.82 15.46 1.40
N ASN A 66 -18.93 15.24 0.43
CA ASN A 66 -18.46 16.24 -0.52
C ASN A 66 -19.08 16.03 -1.93
N PRO A 67 -20.13 16.80 -2.29
CA PRO A 67 -20.91 16.67 -3.52
C PRO A 67 -20.19 17.16 -4.78
N SER A 68 -19.06 17.88 -4.65
CA SER A 68 -18.21 18.16 -5.81
C SER A 68 -17.65 16.89 -6.44
N LYS A 69 -17.87 15.74 -5.77
CA LYS A 69 -17.41 14.41 -6.17
C LYS A 69 -18.53 13.40 -6.47
N GLU A 70 -19.81 13.54 -6.03
CA GLU A 70 -20.90 12.56 -6.32
C GLU A 70 -22.37 13.11 -6.35
N LYS A 71 -23.34 12.26 -6.78
CA LYS A 71 -24.66 12.53 -7.40
C LYS A 71 -25.89 12.63 -6.45
N THR A 72 -27.02 13.04 -7.04
CA THR A 72 -28.26 13.64 -6.47
C THR A 72 -29.19 12.77 -5.60
N GLU A 73 -28.83 11.55 -5.19
CA GLU A 73 -29.80 10.63 -4.54
C GLU A 73 -29.83 10.66 -3.00
N PHE A 74 -28.92 11.39 -2.35
CA PHE A 74 -28.82 11.45 -0.87
C PHE A 74 -29.54 12.64 -0.21
N VAL A 75 -30.14 13.52 -1.01
CA VAL A 75 -30.75 14.79 -0.54
C VAL A 75 -32.05 14.55 0.24
N ASP A 76 -32.82 13.52 -0.12
CA ASP A 76 -34.18 13.33 0.37
C ASP A 76 -34.26 12.74 1.79
N ASN A 77 -33.22 12.07 2.28
CA ASN A 77 -33.17 11.52 3.65
C ASN A 77 -32.73 12.57 4.69
N ILE A 78 -31.82 13.48 4.34
CA ILE A 78 -31.27 14.52 5.23
C ILE A 78 -32.34 15.55 5.64
N LEU A 79 -33.36 15.77 4.79
CA LEU A 79 -34.43 16.73 5.02
C LEU A 79 -35.43 16.33 6.12
N LYS A 80 -35.51 15.03 6.45
CA LYS A 80 -36.36 14.55 7.55
C LYS A 80 -35.72 14.74 8.92
N ASP A 81 -34.39 14.69 9.00
CA ASP A 81 -33.66 14.62 10.27
C ASP A 81 -33.25 15.99 10.83
N ILE A 82 -33.09 16.99 9.95
CA ILE A 82 -32.73 18.38 10.34
C ILE A 82 -33.88 19.12 11.04
N LYS A 83 -35.11 18.60 10.97
CA LYS A 83 -36.29 19.22 11.60
C LYS A 83 -36.31 19.09 13.14
N THR A 84 -35.43 18.26 13.71
CA THR A 84 -35.45 17.89 15.14
C THR A 84 -34.45 18.69 16.00
N LEU A 85 -33.57 19.49 15.40
CA LEU A 85 -32.45 20.14 16.10
C LEU A 85 -32.67 21.64 16.30
N GLY A 86 -33.11 22.02 17.50
CA GLY A 86 -33.21 23.41 17.96
C GLY A 86 -31.88 24.07 18.35
N LYS A 87 -30.73 23.60 17.84
CA LYS A 87 -29.38 24.07 18.22
C LYS A 87 -28.48 24.47 17.03
N ALA A 88 -29.02 24.51 15.82
CA ALA A 88 -28.28 24.90 14.61
C ALA A 88 -28.80 26.23 14.04
N TYR A 89 -27.91 27.01 13.44
CA TYR A 89 -28.25 28.26 12.74
C TYR A 89 -27.68 28.27 11.32
N VAL A 90 -28.31 29.03 10.43
CA VAL A 90 -27.83 29.24 9.05
C VAL A 90 -26.95 30.50 9.05
N ASP A 91 -25.70 30.34 8.62
CA ASP A 91 -24.73 31.43 8.50
C ASP A 91 -24.54 31.82 7.02
N ASP A 92 -24.85 33.07 6.68
CA ASP A 92 -24.71 33.61 5.32
C ASP A 92 -23.43 34.43 5.13
N THR A 93 -22.54 34.43 6.13
CA THR A 93 -21.27 35.15 6.12
C THR A 93 -20.31 34.58 5.07
N PRO A 94 -19.64 35.42 4.25
CA PRO A 94 -18.63 34.95 3.29
C PRO A 94 -17.52 34.11 3.95
N GLN A 95 -17.01 33.11 3.22
CA GLN A 95 -16.05 32.13 3.78
C GLN A 95 -14.77 32.76 4.36
N GLU A 96 -14.20 33.76 3.69
CA GLU A 96 -13.00 34.47 4.15
C GLU A 96 -13.24 35.21 5.48
N GLN A 97 -14.42 35.80 5.62
CA GLN A 97 -14.83 36.48 6.85
C GLN A 97 -15.06 35.47 7.98
N MET A 98 -15.76 34.36 7.72
CA MET A 98 -15.94 33.29 8.70
C MET A 98 -14.61 32.70 9.20
N GLN A 99 -13.62 32.55 8.32
CA GLN A 99 -12.30 32.06 8.71
C GLN A 99 -11.60 33.01 9.68
N LYS A 100 -11.67 34.32 9.41
CA LYS A 100 -11.10 35.35 10.29
C LYS A 100 -11.82 35.40 11.63
N GLU A 101 -13.15 35.43 11.63
CA GLU A 101 -13.96 35.45 12.86
C GLU A 101 -13.68 34.23 13.75
N ARG A 102 -13.47 33.04 13.15
CA ARG A 102 -13.09 31.82 13.89
C ARG A 102 -11.69 31.90 14.51
N ILE A 103 -10.71 32.47 13.80
CA ILE A 103 -9.35 32.66 14.33
C ILE A 103 -9.38 33.64 15.51
N ASP A 104 -10.17 34.70 15.39
CA ASP A 104 -10.27 35.76 16.39
C ASP A 104 -11.26 35.42 17.53
N GLY A 105 -11.95 34.27 17.47
CA GLY A 105 -12.93 33.85 18.47
C GLY A 105 -14.20 34.71 18.53
N ILE A 106 -14.52 35.39 17.43
CA ILE A 106 -15.65 36.31 17.30
C ILE A 106 -16.90 35.51 16.95
N GLU A 107 -17.98 35.68 17.72
CA GLU A 107 -19.26 35.04 17.46
C GLU A 107 -19.88 35.57 16.15
N SER A 108 -20.34 34.66 15.29
CA SER A 108 -21.01 35.05 14.04
C SER A 108 -22.27 35.86 14.34
N LYS A 109 -22.53 36.88 13.52
CA LYS A 109 -23.78 37.65 13.54
C LYS A 109 -25.04 36.76 13.43
N CYS A 110 -24.91 35.56 12.86
CA CYS A 110 -26.01 34.63 12.61
C CYS A 110 -26.29 33.68 13.78
N THR A 111 -25.42 33.65 14.81
CA THR A 111 -25.49 32.68 15.93
C THR A 111 -26.78 32.80 16.74
N ASN A 112 -27.31 34.02 16.87
CA ASN A 112 -28.55 34.33 17.61
C ASN A 112 -29.79 34.43 16.71
N ASN A 113 -29.74 33.88 15.50
CA ASN A 113 -30.93 33.83 14.63
C ASN A 113 -32.06 33.05 15.31
N SER A 114 -33.30 33.55 15.18
CA SER A 114 -34.46 32.80 15.66
C SER A 114 -34.64 31.49 14.87
N PRO A 115 -35.20 30.43 15.48
CA PRO A 115 -35.49 29.17 14.79
C PRO A 115 -36.32 29.37 13.51
N GLU A 116 -37.27 30.30 13.53
CA GLU A 116 -38.12 30.64 12.38
C GLU A 116 -37.31 31.28 11.25
N ASN A 117 -36.38 32.18 11.58
CA ASN A 117 -35.51 32.83 10.61
C ASN A 117 -34.52 31.82 9.98
N ASN A 118 -33.91 30.97 10.80
CA ASN A 118 -33.05 29.88 10.33
C ASN A 118 -33.81 28.93 9.40
N MET A 119 -35.04 28.56 9.75
CA MET A 119 -35.88 27.69 8.94
C MET A 119 -36.32 28.34 7.62
N LYS A 120 -36.50 29.67 7.60
CA LYS A 120 -36.78 30.42 6.37
C LYS A 120 -35.56 30.41 5.44
N LEU A 121 -34.38 30.72 5.94
CA LEU A 121 -33.13 30.70 5.18
C LEU A 121 -32.82 29.28 4.66
N TRP A 122 -33.03 28.26 5.50
CA TRP A 122 -32.92 26.87 5.12
C TRP A 122 -33.83 26.51 3.92
N LYS A 123 -35.11 26.90 3.98
CA LYS A 123 -36.06 26.67 2.89
C LYS A 123 -35.65 27.38 1.60
N GLU A 124 -35.10 28.59 1.69
CA GLU A 124 -34.57 29.31 0.53
C GLU A 124 -33.37 28.56 -0.09
N MET A 125 -32.48 27.99 0.72
CA MET A 125 -31.34 27.16 0.26
C MET A 125 -31.78 25.88 -0.43
N ILE A 126 -32.72 25.13 0.16
CA ILE A 126 -33.26 23.88 -0.42
C ILE A 126 -34.02 24.16 -1.73
N ALA A 127 -34.75 25.27 -1.81
CA ALA A 127 -35.50 25.65 -3.02
C ALA A 127 -34.61 26.18 -4.16
N GLY A 128 -33.32 26.41 -3.93
CA GLY A 128 -32.40 26.94 -4.94
C GLY A 128 -32.78 28.34 -5.44
N SER A 129 -33.37 29.18 -4.58
CA SER A 129 -33.74 30.57 -4.92
C SER A 129 -32.52 31.41 -5.32
N GLU A 130 -32.67 32.62 -5.87
CA GLU A 130 -31.51 33.48 -6.21
C GLU A 130 -30.57 33.71 -4.99
N ARG A 131 -31.13 33.74 -3.78
CA ARG A 131 -30.37 33.78 -2.53
C ARG A 131 -29.86 32.38 -2.11
N GLY A 132 -30.67 31.34 -2.22
CA GLY A 132 -30.29 29.97 -1.84
C GLY A 132 -29.28 29.28 -2.77
N SER A 133 -29.31 29.58 -4.06
CA SER A 133 -28.37 29.09 -5.07
C SER A 133 -26.94 29.63 -4.88
N LYS A 134 -26.80 30.74 -4.14
CA LYS A 134 -25.49 31.25 -3.67
C LYS A 134 -24.87 30.38 -2.58
N TYR A 135 -25.67 29.55 -1.88
CA TYR A 135 -25.24 28.76 -0.73
C TYR A 135 -25.82 27.34 -0.79
N LYS A 136 -25.05 26.39 -1.33
CA LYS A 136 -25.44 24.98 -1.29
C LYS A 136 -25.18 24.40 0.10
N VAL A 137 -26.16 23.68 0.68
CA VAL A 137 -25.99 23.03 2.00
C VAL A 137 -25.54 21.59 1.83
N TYR A 138 -24.44 21.26 2.49
CA TYR A 138 -24.01 19.88 2.71
C TYR A 138 -23.58 19.75 4.18
N PRO A 139 -23.88 18.62 4.83
CA PRO A 139 -23.40 18.42 6.18
C PRO A 139 -21.87 18.39 6.16
N THR A 140 -21.24 19.03 7.14
CA THR A 140 -19.80 18.86 7.33
C THR A 140 -19.52 17.43 7.77
N TYR A 141 -18.29 16.95 7.53
CA TYR A 141 -17.84 15.66 8.05
C TYR A 141 -18.09 15.53 9.56
N ASP A 142 -17.76 16.58 10.32
CA ASP A 142 -17.90 16.60 11.78
C ASP A 142 -19.35 16.49 12.25
N PHE A 143 -20.33 16.84 11.40
CA PHE A 143 -21.75 16.69 11.68
C PHE A 143 -22.31 15.35 11.17
N ALA A 144 -21.97 14.95 9.94
CA ALA A 144 -22.48 13.73 9.34
C ALA A 144 -21.94 12.47 10.02
N CYS A 145 -20.62 12.43 10.28
CA CYS A 145 -19.95 11.25 10.80
C CYS A 145 -20.56 10.70 12.11
N PRO A 146 -20.77 11.50 13.18
CA PRO A 146 -21.41 11.00 14.40
C PRO A 146 -22.85 10.51 14.17
N PHE A 147 -23.64 11.23 13.38
CA PHE A 147 -25.01 10.85 13.09
C PHE A 147 -25.09 9.50 12.35
N VAL A 148 -24.28 9.32 11.31
CA VAL A 148 -24.28 8.09 10.51
C VAL A 148 -23.70 6.92 11.33
N ASP A 149 -22.63 7.15 12.10
CA ASP A 149 -22.09 6.12 12.99
C ASP A 149 -23.14 5.64 14.00
N ALA A 150 -23.92 6.54 14.62
CA ALA A 150 -24.97 6.14 15.55
C ALA A 150 -26.15 5.42 14.87
N THR A 151 -26.60 5.88 13.70
CA THR A 151 -27.72 5.26 12.98
C THR A 151 -27.38 3.89 12.41
N GLU A 152 -26.12 3.65 12.02
CA GLU A 152 -25.60 2.35 11.61
C GLU A 152 -25.29 1.41 12.80
N GLY A 153 -25.50 1.88 14.03
CA GLY A 153 -25.26 1.11 15.24
C GLY A 153 -23.77 0.88 15.53
N ILE A 154 -22.89 1.74 15.02
CA ILE A 154 -21.46 1.68 15.34
C ILE A 154 -21.30 1.83 16.85
N THR A 155 -20.52 0.92 17.42
CA THR A 155 -20.22 0.92 18.86
C THR A 155 -18.84 1.52 19.14
N HIS A 156 -17.90 1.24 18.23
CA HIS A 156 -16.50 1.63 18.34
C HIS A 156 -16.05 2.27 17.02
N ALA A 157 -15.74 3.56 17.09
CA ALA A 157 -15.24 4.36 15.99
C ALA A 157 -13.70 4.45 16.06
N LEU A 158 -13.01 3.61 15.28
CA LEU A 158 -11.56 3.70 15.13
C LEU A 158 -11.20 4.83 14.15
N CYS A 159 -10.41 5.81 14.58
CA CYS A 159 -9.95 6.93 13.75
C CYS A 159 -8.47 7.24 13.96
N SER A 160 -7.87 8.02 13.05
CA SER A 160 -6.50 8.50 13.26
C SER A 160 -6.47 9.58 14.34
N SER A 161 -5.36 9.68 15.06
CA SER A 161 -5.14 10.70 16.09
C SER A 161 -5.20 12.16 15.59
N GLU A 162 -5.28 12.41 14.28
CA GLU A 162 -5.48 13.76 13.72
C GLU A 162 -6.87 14.33 14.00
N TYR A 163 -7.82 13.47 14.39
CA TYR A 163 -9.18 13.88 14.74
C TYR A 163 -9.40 14.08 16.24
N ALA A 164 -8.34 13.93 17.06
CA ALA A 164 -8.45 13.97 18.52
C ALA A 164 -9.15 15.23 19.04
N ASP A 165 -8.78 16.40 18.49
CA ASP A 165 -9.38 17.69 18.85
C ASP A 165 -10.88 17.79 18.50
N ARG A 166 -11.38 16.89 17.64
CA ARG A 166 -12.78 16.83 17.19
C ARG A 166 -13.63 15.88 18.01
N ASN A 167 -13.03 15.03 18.86
CA ASN A 167 -13.77 14.04 19.64
C ASN A 167 -14.82 14.68 20.55
N ALA A 168 -14.49 15.83 21.16
CA ALA A 168 -15.43 16.56 22.01
C ALA A 168 -16.67 17.01 21.22
N GLN A 169 -16.47 17.51 19.99
CA GLN A 169 -17.55 17.90 19.09
C GLN A 169 -18.38 16.68 18.67
N TYR A 170 -17.73 15.57 18.33
CA TYR A 170 -18.40 14.31 17.96
C TYR A 170 -19.32 13.82 19.07
N CYS A 171 -18.82 13.71 20.31
CA CYS A 171 -19.61 13.29 21.47
C CYS A 171 -20.77 14.25 21.75
N ARG A 172 -20.52 15.56 21.65
CA ARG A 172 -21.54 16.58 21.89
C ARG A 172 -22.70 16.49 20.89
N ILE A 173 -22.41 16.19 19.62
CA ILE A 173 -23.45 16.02 18.59
C ILE A 173 -24.34 14.82 18.90
N LEU A 174 -23.75 13.68 19.31
CA LEU A 174 -24.52 12.51 19.73
C LEU A 174 -25.44 12.81 20.91
N GLU A 175 -24.93 13.49 21.93
CA GLU A 175 -25.69 13.90 23.11
C GLU A 175 -26.83 14.87 22.76
N ASP A 176 -26.54 15.90 21.97
CA ASP A 176 -27.52 16.91 21.56
C ASP A 176 -28.64 16.33 20.69
N MET A 177 -28.36 15.27 19.92
CA MET A 177 -29.33 14.54 19.11
C MET A 177 -30.04 13.40 19.87
N GLY A 178 -29.63 13.09 21.09
CA GLY A 178 -30.17 11.94 21.85
C GLY A 178 -29.86 10.59 21.20
N LEU A 179 -28.73 10.50 20.49
CA LEU A 179 -28.30 9.30 19.78
C LEU A 179 -27.48 8.37 20.67
N GLN A 180 -27.36 7.12 20.25
CA GLN A 180 -26.50 6.14 20.92
C GLN A 180 -25.06 6.65 20.97
N LYS A 181 -24.43 6.54 22.14
CA LYS A 181 -23.02 6.86 22.32
C LYS A 181 -22.15 5.88 21.53
N VAL A 182 -21.20 6.44 20.76
CA VAL A 182 -20.16 5.68 20.06
C VAL A 182 -18.83 5.96 20.74
N GLN A 183 -18.07 4.91 21.08
CA GLN A 183 -16.75 5.06 21.70
C GLN A 183 -15.68 5.31 20.62
N ILE A 184 -14.88 6.36 20.78
CA ILE A 184 -13.81 6.70 19.83
C ILE A 184 -12.48 6.09 20.31
N TYR A 185 -11.80 5.40 19.40
CA TYR A 185 -10.46 4.87 19.63
C TYR A 185 -9.49 5.42 18.59
N GLU A 186 -8.44 6.05 19.07
CA GLU A 186 -7.44 6.66 18.21
C GLU A 186 -6.29 5.69 17.92
N PHE A 187 -5.79 5.74 16.69
CA PHE A 187 -4.56 5.08 16.32
C PHE A 187 -3.64 6.02 15.54
N SER A 188 -2.33 5.82 15.69
CA SER A 188 -1.35 6.54 14.89
C SER A 188 -1.44 6.11 13.42
N ARG A 189 -1.33 7.06 12.49
CA ARG A 189 -1.23 6.70 11.06
C ARG A 189 0.00 5.84 10.79
N LEU A 190 -0.11 4.96 9.80
CA LEU A 190 1.08 4.32 9.25
C LEU A 190 1.86 5.38 8.46
N ASN A 191 3.08 5.65 8.88
CA ASN A 191 4.05 6.39 8.08
C ASN A 191 5.14 5.43 7.62
N MET A 192 5.50 5.52 6.34
CA MET A 192 6.56 4.71 5.76
C MET A 192 7.72 5.62 5.36
N VAL A 193 8.93 5.17 5.65
CA VAL A 193 10.15 5.83 5.19
C VAL A 193 10.27 5.61 3.67
N TYR A 194 10.76 6.61 2.94
CA TYR A 194 10.93 6.58 1.47
C TYR A 194 9.63 6.44 0.64
N THR A 195 8.47 6.64 1.25
CA THR A 195 7.16 6.50 0.58
C THR A 195 6.26 7.68 0.92
N LEU A 196 5.48 8.14 -0.05
CA LEU A 196 4.46 9.17 0.14
C LEU A 196 3.07 8.51 0.18
N LEU A 197 2.25 8.87 1.16
CA LEU A 197 0.88 8.34 1.30
C LEU A 197 -0.20 9.39 1.03
N SER A 198 0.17 10.66 0.83
CA SER A 198 -0.81 11.70 0.48
C SER A 198 -1.43 11.43 -0.90
N LYS A 199 -2.76 11.31 -0.97
CA LYS A 199 -3.50 11.12 -2.24
C LYS A 199 -3.18 12.21 -3.27
N ARG A 200 -3.05 13.47 -2.85
CA ARG A 200 -2.65 14.59 -3.71
C ARG A 200 -1.25 14.38 -4.31
N LYS A 201 -0.28 13.97 -3.49
CA LYS A 201 1.09 13.72 -3.96
C LYS A 201 1.13 12.50 -4.90
N LEU A 202 0.39 11.43 -4.59
CA LEU A 202 0.30 10.25 -5.46
C LEU A 202 -0.37 10.55 -6.80
N GLY A 203 -1.44 11.36 -6.81
CA GLY A 203 -2.10 11.81 -8.05
C GLY A 203 -1.14 12.56 -8.98
N TRP A 204 -0.30 13.44 -8.42
CA TRP A 204 0.71 14.18 -9.19
C TRP A 204 1.66 13.27 -9.98
N PHE A 205 2.13 12.15 -9.41
CA PHE A 205 3.03 11.21 -10.10
C PHE A 205 2.36 10.55 -11.32
N VAL A 206 1.07 10.24 -11.22
CA VAL A 206 0.27 9.67 -12.32
C VAL A 206 0.04 10.73 -13.40
N GLU A 207 -0.41 11.91 -13.01
CA GLU A 207 -0.70 13.03 -13.92
C GLU A 207 0.52 13.49 -14.72
N ASN A 208 1.72 13.39 -14.13
CA ASN A 208 2.97 13.80 -14.76
C ASN A 208 3.74 12.64 -15.41
N GLY A 209 3.11 11.47 -15.59
CA GLY A 209 3.69 10.32 -16.29
C GLY A 209 4.98 9.79 -15.65
N LYS A 210 5.17 9.99 -14.34
CA LYS A 210 6.33 9.48 -13.60
C LYS A 210 6.18 8.01 -13.22
N VAL A 211 4.95 7.51 -13.28
CA VAL A 211 4.56 6.11 -13.12
C VAL A 211 3.55 5.71 -14.20
N ASP A 212 3.39 4.41 -14.41
CA ASP A 212 2.53 3.87 -15.47
C ASP A 212 1.03 3.96 -15.10
N GLY A 213 0.72 4.08 -13.81
CA GLY A 213 -0.65 4.17 -13.29
C GLY A 213 -0.74 3.97 -11.79
N TRP A 214 -1.96 3.78 -11.28
CA TRP A 214 -2.22 3.54 -9.84
C TRP A 214 -1.91 2.11 -9.39
N ASP A 215 -1.76 1.19 -10.33
CA ASP A 215 -1.34 -0.20 -10.14
C ASP A 215 0.16 -0.40 -10.35
N ASP A 216 0.92 0.68 -10.59
CA ASP A 216 2.37 0.63 -10.73
C ASP A 216 3.03 -0.04 -9.50
N PRO A 217 3.96 -0.99 -9.67
CA PRO A 217 4.62 -1.69 -8.57
C PRO A 217 5.41 -0.78 -7.61
N ARG A 218 5.80 0.43 -8.08
CA ARG A 218 6.46 1.45 -7.25
C ARG A 218 5.48 2.19 -6.33
N PHE A 219 4.18 2.12 -6.63
CA PHE A 219 3.16 2.82 -5.88
C PHE A 219 2.79 2.05 -4.61
N PRO A 220 2.60 2.73 -3.46
CA PRO A 220 2.21 2.11 -2.21
C PRO A 220 0.70 1.80 -2.18
N THR A 221 0.09 1.51 -3.33
CA THR A 221 -1.32 1.11 -3.43
C THR A 221 -1.46 -0.37 -3.10
N VAL A 222 -2.63 -0.76 -2.62
CA VAL A 222 -2.94 -2.19 -2.36
C VAL A 222 -2.82 -3.01 -3.66
N ARG A 223 -3.07 -2.39 -4.81
CA ARG A 223 -2.93 -3.02 -6.13
C ARG A 223 -1.46 -3.21 -6.52
N GLY A 224 -0.60 -2.21 -6.30
CA GLY A 224 0.84 -2.33 -6.55
C GLY A 224 1.57 -3.32 -5.63
N THR A 225 0.96 -3.70 -4.50
CA THR A 225 1.59 -4.52 -3.44
C THR A 225 1.07 -5.97 -3.32
N ARG A 226 0.32 -6.47 -4.31
CA ARG A 226 -0.40 -7.75 -4.18
C ARG A 226 0.50 -9.00 -4.35
N ASN A 227 0.34 -9.99 -3.45
CA ASN A 227 1.11 -11.25 -3.39
C ASN A 227 0.39 -12.46 -4.03
N SER A 228 1.14 -13.45 -4.53
CA SER A 228 0.67 -14.80 -4.92
C SER A 228 1.71 -15.91 -4.63
N LYS A 229 1.35 -17.18 -4.84
CA LYS A 229 2.08 -18.36 -4.35
C LYS A 229 3.21 -18.81 -5.29
N GLY A 230 4.31 -19.30 -4.71
CA GLY A 230 5.50 -19.78 -5.42
C GLY A 230 5.38 -21.18 -6.03
N LEU A 231 5.97 -21.36 -7.21
CA LEU A 231 6.15 -22.63 -7.90
C LEU A 231 7.63 -23.07 -7.83
N VAL A 232 7.86 -24.39 -7.73
CA VAL A 232 9.19 -25.03 -7.81
C VAL A 232 9.14 -26.10 -8.89
N GLN A 233 10.09 -26.12 -9.84
CA GLN A 233 10.11 -27.12 -10.91
C GLN A 233 11.54 -27.54 -11.30
N ARG A 234 11.71 -28.79 -11.78
CA ARG A 234 13.00 -29.47 -12.01
C ARG A 234 13.55 -29.24 -13.43
N ARG A 235 14.89 -29.12 -13.53
CA ARG A 235 15.67 -28.90 -14.77
C ARG A 235 16.18 -30.22 -15.36
N GLN A 236 16.40 -30.29 -16.68
CA GLN A 236 17.07 -31.44 -17.33
C GLN A 236 18.58 -31.18 -17.51
N PRO A 237 19.46 -32.12 -17.13
CA PRO A 237 20.91 -31.93 -17.25
C PRO A 237 21.41 -32.10 -18.70
N THR A 238 22.33 -31.22 -19.12
CA THR A 238 22.99 -31.19 -20.44
C THR A 238 24.51 -31.15 -20.27
N GLN A 239 25.29 -31.50 -21.30
CA GLN A 239 26.76 -31.41 -21.22
C GLN A 239 27.31 -29.98 -21.22
N ARG A 240 26.48 -28.99 -21.57
CA ARG A 240 26.83 -27.56 -21.58
C ARG A 240 25.79 -26.76 -20.83
N ILE A 241 26.24 -25.82 -20.01
CA ILE A 241 25.41 -24.98 -19.15
C ILE A 241 25.89 -23.54 -19.16
N TRP A 242 24.97 -22.62 -18.90
CA TRP A 242 25.25 -21.22 -18.59
C TRP A 242 25.40 -21.02 -17.09
N LEU A 243 26.37 -20.18 -16.74
CA LEU A 243 26.62 -19.67 -15.38
C LEU A 243 26.58 -18.14 -15.41
N ASP A 244 26.32 -17.52 -14.26
CA ASP A 244 26.47 -16.08 -14.12
C ASP A 244 27.96 -15.70 -14.33
N TYR A 245 28.21 -14.66 -15.12
CA TYR A 245 29.57 -14.26 -15.47
C TYR A 245 30.41 -13.86 -14.25
N ALA A 246 29.79 -13.19 -13.26
CA ALA A 246 30.50 -12.76 -12.06
C ALA A 246 30.95 -13.95 -11.22
N ASP A 247 30.13 -15.00 -11.17
CA ASP A 247 30.49 -16.26 -10.54
C ASP A 247 31.58 -16.99 -11.32
N ALA A 248 31.43 -17.10 -12.65
CA ALA A 248 32.41 -17.77 -13.51
C ALA A 248 33.80 -17.12 -13.44
N SER A 249 33.85 -15.79 -13.34
CA SER A 249 35.09 -15.02 -13.25
C SER A 249 35.83 -15.16 -11.91
N ALA A 250 35.12 -15.60 -10.86
CA ALA A 250 35.68 -15.74 -9.51
C ALA A 250 36.29 -17.13 -9.25
N ILE A 251 36.07 -18.09 -10.15
CA ILE A 251 36.47 -19.49 -10.00
C ILE A 251 37.93 -19.69 -10.43
N SER A 252 38.63 -20.59 -9.73
CA SER A 252 40.00 -20.99 -10.07
C SER A 252 40.08 -22.41 -10.63
N VAL A 253 41.11 -22.70 -11.43
CA VAL A 253 41.42 -24.07 -11.88
C VAL A 253 41.73 -24.96 -10.66
N GLY A 254 41.18 -26.17 -10.65
CA GLY A 254 41.29 -27.13 -9.55
C GLY A 254 40.28 -26.91 -8.43
N GLU A 255 39.40 -25.92 -8.54
CA GLU A 255 38.36 -25.65 -7.55
C GLU A 255 37.16 -26.59 -7.73
N GLU A 256 36.65 -27.12 -6.62
CA GLU A 256 35.42 -27.90 -6.58
C GLU A 256 34.22 -26.99 -6.25
N ILE A 257 33.26 -26.94 -7.17
CA ILE A 257 32.05 -26.13 -7.06
C ILE A 257 30.82 -27.03 -6.90
N THR A 258 29.76 -26.54 -6.28
CA THR A 258 28.44 -27.20 -6.33
C THR A 258 27.54 -26.52 -7.34
N LEU A 259 27.01 -27.30 -8.28
CA LEU A 259 25.90 -26.91 -9.14
C LEU A 259 24.59 -27.27 -8.42
N MET A 260 23.77 -26.26 -8.10
CA MET A 260 22.54 -26.42 -7.34
C MET A 260 21.62 -27.47 -8.00
N ASP A 261 21.08 -28.37 -7.19
CA ASP A 261 20.24 -29.51 -7.58
C ASP A 261 20.83 -30.51 -8.59
N TRP A 262 22.15 -30.44 -8.87
CA TRP A 262 22.83 -31.39 -9.76
C TRP A 262 23.95 -32.17 -9.06
N GLY A 263 24.86 -31.47 -8.38
CA GLY A 263 26.01 -32.11 -7.71
C GLY A 263 27.28 -31.28 -7.80
N ASN A 264 28.40 -31.85 -7.35
CA ASN A 264 29.69 -31.18 -7.41
C ASN A 264 30.36 -31.36 -8.78
N ALA A 265 31.17 -30.39 -9.16
CA ALA A 265 32.02 -30.42 -10.35
C ALA A 265 33.41 -29.87 -10.01
N LEU A 266 34.45 -30.53 -10.53
CA LEU A 266 35.83 -30.07 -10.44
C LEU A 266 36.19 -29.32 -11.72
N ILE A 267 36.61 -28.07 -11.59
CA ILE A 267 37.01 -27.24 -12.72
C ILE A 267 38.44 -27.58 -13.14
N THR A 268 38.61 -28.02 -14.38
CA THR A 268 39.90 -28.46 -14.91
C THR A 268 40.56 -27.41 -15.77
N GLU A 269 39.78 -26.57 -16.48
CA GLU A 269 40.32 -25.56 -17.39
C GLU A 269 39.43 -24.30 -17.43
N ILE A 270 40.06 -23.15 -17.67
CA ILE A 270 39.39 -21.85 -17.84
C ILE A 270 39.87 -21.23 -19.16
N GLY A 271 38.95 -21.10 -20.12
CA GLY A 271 39.16 -20.37 -21.36
C GLY A 271 39.00 -18.86 -21.15
N LYS A 272 39.89 -18.06 -21.77
CA LYS A 272 39.83 -16.60 -21.74
C LYS A 272 39.98 -16.02 -23.14
N ASP A 273 39.38 -14.86 -23.36
CA ASP A 273 39.57 -14.08 -24.60
C ASP A 273 40.90 -13.30 -24.60
N ASN A 274 41.15 -12.58 -25.71
CA ASN A 274 42.33 -11.73 -25.89
C ASN A 274 42.42 -10.55 -24.89
N HIS A 275 41.34 -10.27 -24.17
CA HIS A 275 41.26 -9.21 -23.16
C HIS A 275 41.33 -9.77 -21.73
N GLY A 276 41.49 -11.09 -21.57
CA GLY A 276 41.57 -11.77 -20.28
C GLY A 276 40.22 -12.06 -19.63
N ASN A 277 39.10 -11.83 -20.32
CA ASN A 277 37.75 -12.15 -19.82
C ASN A 277 37.50 -13.65 -19.93
N VAL A 278 36.84 -14.23 -18.93
CA VAL A 278 36.47 -15.65 -18.94
C VAL A 278 35.39 -15.90 -19.99
N THR A 279 35.67 -16.82 -20.92
CA THR A 279 34.73 -17.19 -21.98
C THR A 279 34.14 -18.59 -21.78
N GLN A 280 34.88 -19.49 -21.12
CA GLN A 280 34.47 -20.88 -20.93
C GLN A 280 35.10 -21.47 -19.68
N LEU A 281 34.36 -22.35 -19.00
CA LEU A 281 34.87 -23.23 -17.95
C LEU A 281 34.67 -24.68 -18.41
N THR A 282 35.71 -25.50 -18.27
CA THR A 282 35.66 -26.94 -18.49
C THR A 282 35.87 -27.65 -17.15
N GLY A 283 35.06 -28.66 -16.87
CA GLY A 283 35.17 -29.42 -15.64
C GLY A 283 34.54 -30.80 -15.74
N VAL A 284 34.77 -31.61 -14.71
CA VAL A 284 34.28 -32.99 -14.62
C VAL A 284 33.34 -33.10 -13.42
N LEU A 285 32.19 -33.76 -13.61
CA LEU A 285 31.27 -34.03 -12.51
C LEU A 285 31.91 -34.96 -11.47
N HIS A 286 31.80 -34.56 -10.20
CA HIS A 286 32.25 -35.33 -9.05
C HIS A 286 31.05 -35.59 -8.15
N LEU A 287 30.15 -36.49 -8.58
CA LEU A 287 28.85 -36.71 -7.91
C LEU A 287 28.96 -37.38 -6.54
N GLU A 288 30.11 -38.01 -6.24
CA GLU A 288 30.42 -38.54 -4.91
C GLU A 288 30.85 -37.45 -3.91
N GLY A 289 31.12 -36.25 -4.41
CA GLY A 289 31.48 -35.08 -3.61
C GLY A 289 30.36 -34.60 -2.69
N SER A 290 30.73 -33.95 -1.59
CA SER A 290 29.77 -33.45 -0.60
C SER A 290 29.41 -31.98 -0.86
N VAL A 291 28.12 -31.70 -0.99
CA VAL A 291 27.57 -30.32 -1.07
C VAL A 291 27.84 -29.49 0.21
N LYS A 292 28.28 -30.14 1.30
CA LYS A 292 28.62 -29.48 2.56
C LYS A 292 30.07 -28.96 2.59
N THR A 293 30.96 -29.52 1.76
CA THR A 293 32.39 -29.20 1.79
C THR A 293 32.78 -28.09 0.81
N THR A 294 31.96 -27.87 -0.21
CA THR A 294 32.13 -26.80 -1.20
C THR A 294 31.73 -25.43 -0.64
N LYS A 295 32.58 -24.44 -0.88
CA LYS A 295 32.30 -23.05 -0.50
C LYS A 295 31.42 -22.33 -1.53
N VAL A 296 31.55 -22.71 -2.80
CA VAL A 296 30.90 -22.05 -3.94
C VAL A 296 29.72 -22.88 -4.40
N LYS A 297 28.52 -22.28 -4.40
CA LYS A 297 27.25 -22.91 -4.81
C LYS A 297 26.59 -22.07 -5.88
N LEU A 298 26.47 -22.63 -7.07
CA LEU A 298 26.12 -21.90 -8.28
C LEU A 298 24.77 -22.36 -8.84
N THR A 299 23.99 -21.37 -9.26
CA THR A 299 22.81 -21.56 -10.10
C THR A 299 23.25 -21.64 -11.55
N TRP A 300 22.58 -22.48 -12.34
CA TRP A 300 22.94 -22.75 -13.73
C TRP A 300 21.70 -22.92 -14.59
N LEU A 301 21.85 -22.71 -15.91
CA LEU A 301 20.83 -23.02 -16.91
C LEU A 301 21.40 -23.97 -17.96
N PRO A 302 20.66 -24.98 -18.44
CA PRO A 302 21.13 -25.83 -19.52
C PRO A 302 21.23 -25.02 -20.82
N GLU A 303 22.34 -25.16 -21.55
CA GLU A 303 22.46 -24.56 -22.88
C GLU A 303 21.54 -25.30 -23.85
N THR A 304 20.39 -24.69 -24.14
CA THR A 304 19.34 -25.23 -25.00
C THR A 304 18.74 -24.11 -25.85
N GLU A 305 18.15 -24.46 -26.99
CA GLU A 305 17.45 -23.49 -27.86
C GLU A 305 16.14 -22.98 -27.25
N ASP A 306 15.63 -23.66 -26.22
CA ASP A 306 14.32 -23.39 -25.60
C ASP A 306 14.37 -22.34 -24.48
N LEU A 307 15.56 -21.81 -24.15
CA LEU A 307 15.72 -20.75 -23.16
C LEU A 307 14.87 -19.53 -23.50
N ILE A 308 14.39 -18.86 -22.46
CA ILE A 308 13.46 -17.74 -22.59
C ILE A 308 14.16 -16.44 -22.25
N ASN A 309 13.96 -15.41 -23.06
CA ASN A 309 14.40 -14.07 -22.71
C ASN A 309 13.57 -13.52 -21.55
N LEU A 310 14.24 -12.98 -20.54
CA LEU A 310 13.64 -12.32 -19.39
C LEU A 310 14.05 -10.85 -19.35
N SER A 311 13.13 -10.00 -18.92
CA SER A 311 13.38 -8.64 -18.49
C SER A 311 13.09 -8.56 -16.99
N LEU A 312 14.15 -8.44 -16.19
CA LEU A 312 14.06 -8.32 -14.74
C LEU A 312 14.01 -6.83 -14.40
N LEU A 313 12.89 -6.38 -13.84
CA LEU A 313 12.67 -5.00 -13.44
C LEU A 313 12.85 -4.84 -11.94
N ASP A 314 13.90 -4.14 -11.54
CA ASP A 314 14.15 -3.73 -10.16
C ASP A 314 13.60 -2.32 -9.92
N PHE A 315 12.91 -2.15 -8.80
CA PHE A 315 12.32 -0.87 -8.42
C PHE A 315 13.01 -0.29 -7.19
N GLY A 316 13.40 0.98 -7.30
CA GLY A 316 13.92 1.79 -6.20
C GLY A 316 12.84 2.68 -5.59
N TYR A 317 13.20 3.35 -4.49
CA TYR A 317 12.32 4.34 -3.84
C TYR A 317 11.97 5.51 -4.76
N LEU A 318 10.77 6.07 -4.63
CA LEU A 318 10.33 7.23 -5.42
C LEU A 318 11.06 8.52 -5.01
N ILE A 319 11.45 8.62 -3.74
CA ILE A 319 12.24 9.73 -3.20
C ILE A 319 13.60 9.23 -2.71
N ALA A 320 14.64 10.03 -2.90
CA ALA A 320 16.00 9.70 -2.46
C ALA A 320 16.20 9.90 -0.95
N LYS A 321 15.32 10.68 -0.31
CA LYS A 321 15.39 11.04 1.11
C LYS A 321 14.46 10.18 1.96
N LYS A 322 14.92 9.84 3.17
CA LYS A 322 14.16 9.02 4.15
C LYS A 322 12.83 9.67 4.55
N LYS A 323 12.87 10.97 4.83
CA LYS A 323 11.75 11.77 5.31
C LYS A 323 11.91 13.19 4.76
N LEU A 324 10.79 13.83 4.43
CA LEU A 324 10.75 15.25 4.07
C LEU A 324 10.83 16.10 5.34
N ASP A 325 11.57 17.20 5.26
CA ASP A 325 11.58 18.22 6.31
C ASP A 325 10.36 19.15 6.17
N GLU A 326 10.01 19.86 7.24
CA GLU A 326 8.90 20.81 7.20
C GLU A 326 9.20 21.95 6.23
N GLY A 327 8.28 22.21 5.30
CA GLY A 327 8.42 23.24 4.26
C GLY A 327 9.20 22.82 3.01
N GLU A 328 9.80 21.62 2.98
CA GLU A 328 10.53 21.10 1.82
C GLU A 328 9.56 20.60 0.72
N ASP A 329 9.80 20.97 -0.54
CA ASP A 329 9.07 20.40 -1.66
C ASP A 329 9.58 18.99 -1.97
N PHE A 330 8.66 18.05 -2.14
CA PHE A 330 9.02 16.67 -2.44
C PHE A 330 9.62 16.51 -3.84
N ILE A 331 9.38 17.47 -4.74
CA ILE A 331 9.95 17.51 -6.09
C ILE A 331 11.49 17.57 -6.02
N ASP A 332 12.03 18.26 -5.03
CA ASP A 332 13.47 18.47 -4.88
C ASP A 332 14.21 17.20 -4.44
N VAL A 333 13.49 16.21 -3.90
CA VAL A 333 14.06 14.96 -3.38
C VAL A 333 13.64 13.73 -4.19
N LEU A 334 13.11 13.92 -5.40
CA LEU A 334 12.77 12.82 -6.29
C LEU A 334 14.00 11.95 -6.59
N ASN A 335 13.81 10.64 -6.58
CA ASN A 335 14.85 9.72 -7.02
C ASN A 335 14.87 9.69 -8.56
N PRO A 336 15.97 10.07 -9.23
CA PRO A 336 16.05 10.06 -10.69
C PRO A 336 16.03 8.64 -11.28
N ARG A 337 16.33 7.62 -10.48
CA ARG A 337 16.40 6.22 -10.93
C ARG A 337 15.56 5.33 -10.02
N THR A 338 14.29 5.20 -10.39
CA THR A 338 13.29 4.37 -9.67
C THR A 338 13.08 3.00 -10.31
N LYS A 339 13.65 2.77 -11.49
CA LYS A 339 13.51 1.53 -12.27
C LYS A 339 14.85 1.18 -12.90
N LYS A 340 15.25 -0.10 -12.82
CA LYS A 340 16.36 -0.68 -13.57
C LYS A 340 15.87 -1.94 -14.26
N GLU A 341 16.18 -2.06 -15.55
CA GLU A 341 15.93 -3.26 -16.33
C GLU A 341 17.23 -4.04 -16.50
N THR A 342 17.18 -5.33 -16.22
CA THR A 342 18.28 -6.27 -16.43
C THR A 342 17.79 -7.38 -17.35
N LEU A 343 18.40 -7.51 -18.53
CA LEU A 343 18.11 -8.62 -19.43
C LEU A 343 18.74 -9.90 -18.88
N ALA A 344 17.99 -11.00 -18.94
CA ALA A 344 18.45 -12.30 -18.46
C ALA A 344 17.89 -13.43 -19.33
N LEU A 345 18.44 -14.63 -19.15
CA LEU A 345 17.87 -15.86 -19.69
C LEU A 345 17.17 -16.64 -18.58
N GLY A 346 16.05 -17.26 -18.93
CA GLY A 346 15.21 -18.07 -18.06
C GLY A 346 15.06 -19.48 -18.59
N ASP A 347 14.76 -20.39 -17.67
CA ASP A 347 14.47 -21.79 -17.97
C ASP A 347 13.19 -21.91 -18.82
N SER A 348 13.14 -22.91 -19.72
CA SER A 348 12.00 -23.14 -20.63
C SER A 348 10.68 -23.42 -19.90
N ASN A 349 10.75 -23.90 -18.65
CA ASN A 349 9.57 -24.11 -17.80
C ASN A 349 8.82 -22.81 -17.49
N MET A 350 9.48 -21.64 -17.57
CA MET A 350 8.84 -20.35 -17.33
C MET A 350 7.82 -19.95 -18.41
N ARG A 351 7.68 -20.72 -19.51
CA ARG A 351 6.62 -20.52 -20.52
C ARG A 351 5.22 -20.59 -19.93
N ASN A 352 5.05 -21.36 -18.87
CA ASN A 352 3.76 -21.58 -18.22
C ASN A 352 3.43 -20.51 -17.17
N LEU A 353 4.37 -19.61 -16.86
CA LEU A 353 4.21 -18.58 -15.85
C LEU A 353 3.07 -17.64 -16.23
N GLN A 354 2.13 -17.45 -15.32
CA GLN A 354 0.96 -16.58 -15.51
C GLN A 354 1.18 -15.20 -14.89
N ARG A 355 0.49 -14.19 -15.42
CA ARG A 355 0.52 -12.84 -14.83
C ARG A 355 0.08 -12.90 -13.37
N GLY A 356 0.87 -12.29 -12.51
CA GLY A 356 0.67 -12.24 -11.07
C GLY A 356 1.31 -13.39 -10.32
N GLU A 357 1.86 -14.43 -10.96
CA GLU A 357 2.56 -15.52 -10.26
C GLU A 357 3.91 -15.06 -9.70
N ILE A 358 4.21 -15.46 -8.47
CA ILE A 358 5.50 -15.20 -7.81
C ILE A 358 6.42 -16.38 -8.03
N LEU A 359 7.69 -16.11 -8.31
CA LEU A 359 8.75 -17.09 -8.32
C LEU A 359 9.98 -16.56 -7.58
N GLN A 360 10.79 -17.47 -7.07
CA GLN A 360 12.12 -17.12 -6.59
C GLN A 360 13.14 -17.48 -7.68
N LEU A 361 13.84 -16.47 -8.18
CA LEU A 361 15.06 -16.72 -8.93
C LEU A 361 16.17 -16.90 -7.89
N GLU A 362 16.67 -18.13 -7.77
CA GLU A 362 17.73 -18.48 -6.82
C GLU A 362 18.89 -17.48 -6.91
N ARG A 363 19.36 -17.00 -5.74
CA ARG A 363 20.41 -15.98 -5.58
C ARG A 363 20.12 -14.60 -6.21
N LYS A 364 19.00 -14.39 -6.90
CA LYS A 364 18.59 -13.09 -7.46
C LYS A 364 17.46 -12.43 -6.65
N GLY A 365 16.54 -13.21 -6.09
CA GLY A 365 15.46 -12.70 -5.25
C GLY A 365 14.09 -13.26 -5.62
N TYR A 366 13.04 -12.65 -5.08
CA TYR A 366 11.66 -12.97 -5.44
C TYR A 366 11.18 -12.03 -6.53
N PHE A 367 10.39 -12.54 -7.46
CA PHE A 367 9.85 -11.79 -8.59
C PHE A 367 8.38 -12.14 -8.78
N ILE A 368 7.58 -11.18 -9.27
CA ILE A 368 6.21 -11.39 -9.74
C ILE A 368 6.15 -11.22 -11.25
N CYS A 369 5.45 -12.12 -11.95
CA CYS A 369 5.28 -12.04 -13.39
C CYS A 369 4.31 -10.92 -13.76
N ASP A 370 4.74 -9.91 -14.51
CA ASP A 370 3.84 -8.89 -15.05
C ASP A 370 3.43 -9.18 -16.48
N VAL A 371 4.38 -9.55 -17.34
CA VAL A 371 4.12 -9.94 -18.72
C VAL A 371 4.52 -11.40 -18.91
N PRO A 372 3.57 -12.34 -19.02
CA PRO A 372 3.87 -13.75 -19.21
C PRO A 372 4.41 -14.03 -20.62
N TYR A 373 4.89 -15.26 -20.82
CA TYR A 373 5.39 -15.67 -22.11
C TYR A 373 4.31 -15.56 -23.20
N SER A 374 4.69 -15.01 -24.35
CA SER A 374 3.81 -14.94 -25.53
C SER A 374 4.47 -15.55 -26.76
N ARG A 375 5.71 -15.12 -27.07
CA ARG A 375 6.52 -15.61 -28.19
C ARG A 375 7.99 -15.32 -27.91
N SER A 376 8.90 -16.05 -28.56
CA SER A 376 10.36 -15.97 -28.33
C SER A 376 10.96 -14.57 -28.52
N SER A 377 10.38 -13.74 -29.39
CA SER A 377 10.83 -12.37 -29.64
C SER A 377 10.46 -11.35 -28.56
N LYS A 378 9.61 -11.72 -27.59
CA LYS A 378 9.24 -10.84 -26.47
C LYS A 378 9.66 -11.48 -25.15
N PRO A 379 10.38 -10.75 -24.27
CA PRO A 379 10.77 -11.30 -23.00
C PRO A 379 9.57 -11.45 -22.05
N ILE A 380 9.66 -12.40 -21.13
CA ILE A 380 8.83 -12.39 -19.91
C ILE A 380 9.30 -11.21 -19.05
N VAL A 381 8.37 -10.40 -18.55
CA VAL A 381 8.70 -9.28 -17.66
C VAL A 381 8.44 -9.70 -16.22
N LEU A 382 9.50 -9.68 -15.41
CA LEU A 382 9.48 -10.05 -14.00
C LEU A 382 9.79 -8.83 -13.15
N LEU A 383 8.91 -8.54 -12.20
CA LEU A 383 9.05 -7.40 -11.27
C LEU A 383 9.65 -7.88 -9.96
N SER A 384 10.76 -7.28 -9.55
CA SER A 384 11.45 -7.60 -8.30
C SER A 384 10.58 -7.30 -7.08
N ILE A 385 10.48 -8.27 -6.17
CA ILE A 385 9.74 -8.16 -4.91
C ILE A 385 10.75 -7.93 -3.79
N PRO A 386 10.67 -6.81 -3.06
CA PRO A 386 11.55 -6.55 -1.94
C PRO A 386 11.43 -7.63 -0.85
N ASP A 387 12.55 -8.26 -0.47
CA ASP A 387 12.60 -9.33 0.53
C ASP A 387 13.18 -8.87 1.89
N GLY A 388 13.44 -7.56 2.02
CA GLY A 388 13.97 -6.94 3.24
C GLY A 388 15.46 -7.19 3.49
N ARG A 389 16.15 -8.00 2.67
CA ARG A 389 17.61 -8.10 2.71
C ARG A 389 18.16 -6.88 1.97
N GLN A 390 18.88 -6.01 2.68
CA GLN A 390 19.43 -4.81 2.08
C GLN A 390 20.28 -5.15 0.84
N GLN A 391 19.78 -4.87 -0.36
CA GLN A 391 20.66 -4.42 -1.43
C GLN A 391 20.94 -2.95 -1.14
N THR A 392 22.02 -2.71 -0.40
CA THR A 392 22.48 -1.38 0.04
C THR A 392 23.07 -0.59 -1.12
N SER A 393 22.33 -0.44 -2.20
CA SER A 393 22.73 0.41 -3.30
C SER A 393 21.50 1.11 -3.88
N LEU A 394 21.41 2.42 -3.61
CA LEU A 394 20.94 3.36 -4.64
C LEU A 394 21.54 2.86 -5.95
N LEU A 395 20.69 2.59 -6.94
CA LEU A 395 21.10 2.04 -8.23
C LEU A 395 22.26 2.89 -8.80
N LYS A 396 23.51 2.47 -8.59
CA LYS A 396 24.70 3.27 -8.89
C LYS A 396 24.79 3.49 -10.40
N CYS A 397 25.18 4.70 -10.82
CA CYS A 397 25.55 4.94 -12.21
C CYS A 397 26.71 3.98 -12.57
N VAL A 398 26.48 3.14 -13.57
CA VAL A 398 27.52 2.49 -14.38
C VAL A 398 27.35 3.04 -15.77
#